data_AF-A0AAE6YPC8-F1
#
_entry.id   AF-A0AAE6YPC8-F1
#
_cell.length_a   1.000
_cell.length_b   1.000
_cell.length_c   1.000
_cell.angle_alpha   90.00
_cell.angle_beta   90.00
_cell.angle_gamma   90.00
#
_symmetry.space_group_name_H-M   'P 1'
#
loop_
_entity.id
_entity.type
_entity.pdbx_description
1 polymer ?
#
loop_
_entity_poly.entity_id
_entity_poly.type
_entity_poly.pdbx_seq_one_letter_code
_entity_poly.pdbx_strand_id
1 'polypeptide(L)'
;MKETIVVLAISTKKEKGWLKVATVRDSWGDLGMHFDKVKFSNVFVAPGLYDVEVANNAGFGQNPAYEVLQAHKIGTFEELVSMAKGK
;
A
#
# COMPACT_ATOMS: atom_id res chain seq x y z
N MET A 1 -1.43 -4.01 12.21
CA MET A 1 -1.52 -2.53 12.27
C MET A 1 -2.45 -2.09 11.15
N LYS A 2 -3.47 -1.28 11.46
CA LYS A 2 -4.39 -0.74 10.45
C LYS A 2 -3.93 0.66 10.07
N GLU A 3 -3.86 0.94 8.77
CA GLU A 3 -3.38 2.22 8.26
C GLU A 3 -4.02 2.55 6.91
N THR A 4 -4.20 3.84 6.65
CA THR A 4 -4.54 4.35 5.32
C THR A 4 -3.25 4.74 4.60
N ILE A 5 -3.00 4.13 3.45
CA ILE A 5 -1.78 4.31 2.68
C ILE A 5 -2.08 4.80 1.26
N VAL A 6 -1.11 5.50 0.69
CA VAL A 6 -1.07 5.81 -0.74
C VAL A 6 -0.20 4.76 -1.42
N VAL A 7 -0.80 3.97 -2.32
CA VAL A 7 -0.06 3.05 -3.20
C VAL A 7 0.40 3.83 -4.42
N LEU A 8 1.72 3.86 -4.64
CA LEU A 8 2.38 4.62 -5.70
C LEU A 8 2.79 3.74 -6.88
N ALA A 9 3.22 2.51 -6.60
CA ALA A 9 3.61 1.54 -7.62
C ALA A 9 3.32 0.12 -7.16
N ILE A 10 3.08 -0.75 -8.13
CA ILE A 10 2.71 -2.15 -7.91
C ILE A 10 3.61 -3.02 -8.79
N SER A 11 4.18 -4.07 -8.20
CA SER A 11 4.98 -5.05 -8.91
C SER A 11 4.51 -6.46 -8.58
N THR A 12 4.23 -7.25 -9.61
CA THR A 12 3.81 -8.65 -9.49
C THR A 12 4.84 -9.62 -10.10
N LYS A 13 6.04 -9.11 -10.42
CA LYS A 13 7.09 -9.84 -11.14
C LYS A 13 7.71 -11.00 -10.33
N LYS A 14 7.72 -10.92 -9.00
CA LYS A 14 8.28 -11.95 -8.10
C LYS A 14 7.18 -12.87 -7.58
N GLU A 15 7.56 -13.87 -6.80
CA GLU A 15 6.63 -14.82 -6.17
C GLU A 15 5.56 -14.07 -5.34
N LYS A 16 5.99 -13.20 -4.42
CA LYS A 16 5.12 -12.24 -3.74
C LYS A 16 4.94 -10.98 -4.57
N GLY A 17 3.75 -10.40 -4.47
CA GLY A 17 3.50 -9.04 -4.93
C GLY A 17 4.24 -8.03 -4.06
N TRP A 18 4.55 -6.87 -4.62
CA TRP A 18 5.22 -5.78 -3.92
C TRP A 18 4.56 -4.44 -4.25
N LEU A 19 4.45 -3.58 -3.23
CA LEU A 19 3.91 -2.23 -3.33
C LEU A 19 4.96 -1.22 -2.89
N LYS A 20 5.07 -0.13 -3.64
CA LYS A 20 5.67 1.12 -3.17
C LYS A 20 4.57 1.97 -2.56
N VAL A 21 4.74 2.40 -1.31
CA VAL A 21 3.70 3.11 -0.57
C VAL A 21 4.24 4.32 0.18
N ALA A 22 3.36 5.29 0.42
CA ALA A 22 3.58 6.41 1.32
C ALA A 22 2.47 6.44 2.40
N THR A 23 2.79 6.91 3.61
CA THR A 23 1.78 7.10 4.65
C THR A 23 1.16 8.49 4.52
N VAL A 24 -0.07 8.66 5.01
CA VAL A 24 -0.82 9.92 4.85
C VAL A 24 -0.51 10.94 5.96
N ARG A 25 -0.06 10.48 7.13
CA ARG A 25 0.12 11.34 8.32
C ARG A 25 1.54 11.88 8.46
N ASP A 26 2.49 11.02 8.87
CA ASP A 26 3.76 11.49 9.44
C ASP A 26 5.02 10.92 8.75
N SER A 27 4.92 10.37 7.53
CA SER A 27 6.10 9.84 6.82
C SER A 27 6.14 10.22 5.34
N TRP A 28 7.19 10.94 4.98
CA TRP A 28 7.64 11.13 3.59
C TRP A 28 8.58 10.01 3.12
N GLY A 29 8.80 8.99 3.96
CA GLY A 29 9.65 7.86 3.63
C GLY A 29 8.97 6.89 2.68
N ASP A 30 9.67 6.56 1.58
CA ASP A 30 9.31 5.47 0.68
C ASP A 30 9.29 4.14 1.46
N LEU A 31 8.11 3.54 1.63
CA LEU A 31 7.97 2.22 2.26
C LEU A 31 7.64 1.15 1.22
N GLY A 32 8.12 -0.06 1.48
CA GLY A 32 7.81 -1.24 0.69
C GLY A 32 6.91 -2.20 1.47
N MET A 33 5.93 -2.79 0.80
CA MET A 33 5.06 -3.82 1.39
C MET A 33 4.95 -5.01 0.45
N HIS A 34 4.95 -6.22 1.01
CA HIS A 34 4.65 -7.44 0.25
C HIS A 34 3.19 -7.83 0.40
N PHE A 35 2.66 -8.52 -0.61
CA PHE A 35 1.32 -9.08 -0.57
C PHE A 35 1.23 -10.43 -1.29
N ASP A 36 0.27 -11.24 -0.87
CA ASP A 36 -0.14 -12.46 -1.57
C ASP A 36 -0.91 -12.13 -2.86
N LYS A 37 -0.34 -12.49 -4.01
CA LYS A 37 -0.95 -12.21 -5.32
C LYS A 37 -2.28 -12.92 -5.52
N VAL A 38 -2.43 -14.14 -4.99
CA VAL A 38 -3.67 -14.91 -5.14
C VAL A 38 -4.83 -14.19 -4.45
N LYS A 39 -4.54 -13.54 -3.31
CA LYS A 39 -5.55 -12.84 -2.52
C LYS A 39 -5.82 -11.42 -3.02
N PHE A 40 -4.76 -10.68 -3.40
CA PHE A 40 -4.88 -9.23 -3.55
C PHE A 40 -4.58 -8.68 -4.95
N SER A 41 -4.28 -9.51 -5.96
CA SER A 41 -4.06 -9.00 -7.33
C SER A 41 -5.29 -8.31 -7.94
N ASN A 42 -6.51 -8.64 -7.49
CA ASN A 42 -7.74 -7.94 -7.90
C ASN A 42 -7.98 -6.65 -7.11
N VAL A 43 -7.30 -6.45 -5.98
CA VAL A 43 -7.40 -5.24 -5.16
C VAL A 43 -6.34 -4.24 -5.60
N PHE A 44 -5.08 -4.67 -5.69
CA PHE A 44 -3.95 -3.84 -6.10
C PHE A 44 -3.78 -3.84 -7.61
N VAL A 45 -4.70 -3.17 -8.30
CA VAL A 45 -4.71 -3.04 -9.77
C VAL A 45 -4.16 -1.70 -10.26
N ALA A 46 -4.21 -0.65 -9.44
CA ALA A 46 -3.78 0.70 -9.81
C ALA A 46 -3.33 1.51 -8.59
N PRO A 47 -2.47 2.53 -8.77
CA PRO A 47 -2.16 3.50 -7.72
C PRO A 47 -3.42 4.18 -7.16
N GLY A 48 -3.38 4.57 -5.89
CA GLY A 48 -4.54 5.15 -5.20
C GLY A 48 -4.44 5.08 -3.68
N LEU A 49 -5.56 5.33 -3.01
CA LEU A 49 -5.68 5.29 -1.56
C LEU A 49 -6.29 3.96 -1.13
N TYR A 50 -5.66 3.32 -0.15
CA TYR A 50 -6.05 2.00 0.34
C TYR A 50 -6.04 1.96 1.87
N ASP A 51 -7.05 1.33 2.45
CA ASP A 51 -7.02 0.90 3.83
C ASP A 51 -6.42 -0.50 3.88
N VAL A 52 -5.39 -0.65 4.69
CA VAL A 52 -4.68 -1.92 4.83
C VAL A 52 -4.54 -2.32 6.29
N GLU A 53 -4.54 -3.62 6.51
CA GLU A 53 -4.00 -4.21 7.72
C GLU A 53 -2.67 -4.87 7.38
N VAL A 54 -1.60 -4.52 8.11
CA VAL A 54 -0.24 -5.03 7.86
C VAL A 54 0.37 -5.67 9.11
N ALA A 55 1.22 -6.66 8.89
CA ALA A 55 2.16 -7.18 9.88
C ALA A 55 3.58 -6.78 9.51
N ASN A 56 4.40 -6.38 10.48
CA ASN A 56 5.85 -6.25 10.30
C ASN A 56 6.50 -7.56 10.73
N ASN A 57 7.01 -8.32 9.76
CA ASN A 57 7.65 -9.62 10.00
C ASN A 57 9.17 -9.50 10.19
N ALA A 58 9.70 -8.28 10.35
CA ALA A 58 11.12 -8.06 10.59
C ALA A 58 11.54 -8.59 11.97
N GLY A 59 12.68 -9.27 12.02
CA GLY A 59 13.33 -9.59 13.28
C GLY A 59 13.88 -8.35 13.98
N PHE A 60 14.21 -8.48 15.27
CA PHE A 60 14.84 -7.40 16.02
C PHE A 60 16.14 -6.93 15.34
N GLY A 61 16.28 -5.61 15.14
CA GLY A 61 17.43 -5.00 14.47
C GLY A 61 17.44 -5.11 12.93
N GLN A 62 16.40 -5.69 12.31
CA GLN A 62 16.28 -5.77 10.86
C GLN A 62 15.43 -4.64 10.28
N ASN A 63 15.60 -4.40 8.98
CA ASN A 63 14.73 -3.48 8.24
C ASN A 63 13.27 -3.97 8.27
N PRO A 64 12.29 -3.06 8.34
CA PRO A 64 10.88 -3.42 8.31
C PRO A 64 10.52 -4.31 7.12
N ALA A 65 9.75 -5.36 7.38
CA ALA A 65 9.29 -6.32 6.39
C ALA A 65 7.76 -6.42 6.46
N TYR A 66 7.10 -5.41 5.90
CA TYR A 66 5.64 -5.32 5.95
C TYR A 66 4.98 -6.31 5.00
N GLU A 67 3.98 -7.02 5.49
CA GLU A 67 3.12 -7.94 4.74
C GLU A 67 1.65 -7.52 4.91
N VAL A 68 0.92 -7.45 3.79
CA VAL A 68 -0.51 -7.13 3.76
C VAL A 68 -1.33 -8.33 4.21
N LEU A 69 -2.16 -8.12 5.24
CA LEU A 69 -3.11 -9.09 5.78
C LEU A 69 -4.54 -8.85 5.28
N GLN A 70 -4.92 -7.58 5.12
CA GLN A 70 -6.21 -7.15 4.55
C GLN A 70 -6.00 -5.88 3.74
N ALA A 71 -6.80 -5.68 2.70
CA ALA A 71 -6.73 -4.49 1.85
C ALA A 71 -8.10 -4.13 1.26
N HIS A 72 -8.40 -2.84 1.25
CA HIS A 72 -9.58 -2.27 0.61
C HIS A 72 -9.21 -0.97 -0.11
N LYS A 73 -9.62 -0.82 -1.37
CA LYS A 73 -9.39 0.41 -2.14
C LYS A 73 -10.43 1.45 -1.74
N ILE A 74 -9.97 2.60 -1.28
CA ILE A 74 -10.82 3.72 -0.86
C ILE A 74 -11.06 4.68 -2.02
N GLY A 75 -10.06 4.89 -2.85
CA GLY A 75 -10.16 5.84 -3.96
C GLY A 75 -9.01 5.75 -4.96
N THR A 76 -9.28 6.19 -6.17
CA THR A 76 -8.32 6.38 -7.26
C THR A 76 -7.58 7.71 -7.11
N PHE A 77 -6.44 7.83 -7.79
CA PHE A 77 -5.73 9.11 -7.85
C PHE A 77 -6.55 10.20 -8.57
N GLU A 78 -7.33 9.83 -9.59
CA GLU A 78 -8.20 10.76 -10.34
C GLU A 78 -9.29 11.38 -9.47
N GLU A 79 -9.91 10.59 -8.59
CA GLU A 79 -10.88 11.08 -7.60
C GLU A 79 -10.22 12.05 -6.62
N LEU A 80 -9.03 11.72 -6.10
CA LEU A 80 -8.28 12.60 -5.21
C LEU A 80 -7.93 13.95 -5.86
N VAL A 81 -7.45 13.91 -7.11
CA VAL A 81 -7.16 15.12 -7.88
C VAL A 81 -8.43 15.95 -8.13
N SER A 82 -9.55 15.29 -8.42
CA SER A 82 -10.83 15.97 -8.66
C SER A 82 -11.33 16.68 -7.41
N MET A 83 -11.18 16.06 -6.23
CA MET A 83 -11.50 16.69 -4.94
C MET A 83 -10.60 17.89 -4.64
N ALA A 84 -9.33 17.85 -5.05
CA ALA A 84 -8.40 18.95 -4.83
C ALA A 84 -8.66 20.16 -5.73
N LYS A 85 -9.10 19.95 -6.98
CA LYS A 85 -9.40 21.03 -7.95
C LYS A 85 -10.64 21.86 -7.61
N GLY A 86 -11.53 21.34 -6.76
CA GLY A 86 -12.74 22.02 -6.31
C GLY A 86 -12.58 22.83 -5.02
N LYS A 87 -11.34 23.00 -4.54
CA LYS A 87 -10.95 23.83 -3.40
C LYS A 87 -10.04 24.96 -3.86
#